data_AF-A0A932REE2-F1
#
_entry.id   AF-A0A932REE2-F1
#
_cell.length_a   1.000
_cell.length_b   1.000
_cell.length_c   1.000
_cell.angle_alpha   90.00
_cell.angle_beta   90.00
_cell.angle_gamma   90.00
#
_symmetry.space_group_name_H-M   'P 1'
#
loop_
_entity.id
_entity.type
_entity.pdbx_description
1 polymer ?
#
loop_
_entity_poly.entity_id
_entity_poly.type
_entity_poly.pdbx_seq_one_letter_code
_entity_poly.pdbx_strand_id
1 'polypeptide(L)'
;MMDEYSTIDDIALALLYLTTFGSGNASAWDEMDRAIMRRLFAKGYLRKPRGKAPALALTKRGVARAQTVCQQHLRLPSSTVRTPASDAATEALPWPTINRSLAILKPKPPLLEWLRTLTDGNVPGTLAELQQDCTAILIPAFDSNEEGQSFVETLYEPLFEMELAEWDRRVDLWPPQRTLALFREWFEVEIHSIVVDVLDAAIEKEDY
;
A
#
# COMPACT_ATOMS: atom_id res chain seq x y z
N MET A 1 38.12 14.04 22.02
CA MET A 1 38.61 12.80 21.40
C MET A 1 37.60 12.43 20.34
N MET A 2 37.92 12.70 19.07
CA MET A 2 37.00 12.45 17.94
C MET A 2 36.86 10.92 17.82
N ASP A 3 35.64 10.40 17.92
CA ASP A 3 35.35 8.98 17.71
C ASP A 3 35.82 8.61 16.30
N GLU A 4 36.89 7.80 16.21
CA GLU A 4 37.60 7.43 14.98
C GLU A 4 36.66 6.78 13.94
N TYR A 5 35.51 6.29 14.40
CA TYR A 5 34.50 5.62 13.57
C TYR A 5 33.23 6.45 13.32
N SER A 6 33.19 7.73 13.73
CA SER A 6 32.00 8.57 13.58
C SER A 6 31.53 8.69 12.13
N THR A 7 32.47 8.89 11.20
CA THR A 7 32.16 9.02 9.77
C THR A 7 31.59 7.72 9.18
N ILE A 8 32.10 6.56 9.61
CA ILE A 8 31.61 5.26 9.14
C ILE A 8 30.20 5.00 9.66
N ASP A 9 29.95 5.31 10.93
CA ASP A 9 28.62 5.19 11.52
C ASP A 9 27.61 6.12 10.83
N ASP A 10 28.02 7.35 10.51
CA ASP A 10 27.19 8.32 9.80
C ASP A 10 26.84 7.85 8.38
N ILE A 11 27.81 7.33 7.62
CA ILE A 11 27.55 6.77 6.28
C ILE A 11 26.65 5.53 6.35
N ALA A 12 26.88 4.63 7.30
CA ALA A 12 26.05 3.44 7.48
C ALA A 12 24.60 3.83 7.85
N LEU A 13 24.43 4.83 8.71
CA LEU A 13 23.12 5.37 9.08
C LEU A 13 22.39 6.01 7.88
N ALA A 14 23.12 6.70 7.00
CA ALA A 14 22.60 7.25 5.76
C ALA A 14 22.07 6.16 4.82
N LEU A 15 22.87 5.09 4.63
CA LEU A 15 22.52 3.96 3.76
C LEU A 15 21.32 3.16 4.30
N LEU A 16 21.27 2.91 5.61
CA LEU A 16 20.10 2.31 6.26
C LEU A 16 18.84 3.14 5.99
N TYR A 17 18.94 4.45 6.14
CA TYR A 17 17.81 5.35 5.88
C TYR A 17 17.37 5.32 4.41
N LEU A 18 18.28 5.34 3.44
CA LEU A 18 17.91 5.30 2.02
C LEU A 18 17.30 3.95 1.60
N THR A 19 17.81 2.85 2.12
CA THR A 19 17.35 1.50 1.76
C THR A 19 16.04 1.13 2.44
N THR A 20 15.79 1.60 3.67
CA THR A 20 14.53 1.33 4.38
C THR A 20 13.32 2.09 3.82
N PHE A 21 13.52 3.21 3.12
CA PHE A 21 12.43 4.05 2.61
C PHE A 21 12.35 4.14 1.08
N GLY A 22 13.34 3.63 0.33
CA GLY A 22 13.45 3.78 -1.13
C GLY A 22 13.16 2.53 -1.98
N SER A 23 13.30 1.33 -1.42
CA SER A 23 12.85 0.10 -2.07
C SER A 23 12.34 -0.85 -0.99
N GLY A 24 11.24 -1.55 -1.22
CA GLY A 24 10.54 -2.36 -0.22
C GLY A 24 11.31 -3.58 0.35
N ASN A 25 12.64 -3.60 0.30
CA ASN A 25 13.46 -4.67 0.85
C ASN A 25 14.03 -4.28 2.21
N ALA A 26 13.34 -4.73 3.26
CA ALA A 26 13.81 -4.79 4.63
C ALA A 26 15.09 -5.64 4.83
N SER A 27 15.76 -6.14 3.79
CA SER A 27 16.92 -7.05 3.91
C SER A 27 18.28 -6.35 3.99
N ALA A 28 18.35 -5.04 3.74
CA ALA A 28 19.60 -4.29 3.60
C ALA A 28 20.46 -4.21 4.89
N TRP A 29 19.89 -4.49 6.06
CA TRP A 29 20.65 -4.48 7.33
C TRP A 29 21.41 -5.78 7.62
N ASP A 30 21.05 -6.89 6.96
CA ASP A 30 21.66 -8.22 7.25
C ASP A 30 23.11 -8.30 6.72
N GLU A 31 23.43 -7.49 5.71
CA GLU A 31 24.75 -7.35 5.12
C GLU A 31 25.65 -6.34 5.86
N MET A 32 25.12 -5.58 6.82
CA MET A 32 25.84 -4.52 7.53
C MET A 32 26.61 -5.05 8.74
N ASP A 33 27.85 -4.58 8.94
CA ASP A 33 28.71 -5.07 10.02
C ASP A 33 28.08 -4.94 11.42
N ARG A 34 28.10 -6.03 12.19
CA ARG A 34 27.46 -6.12 13.51
C ARG A 34 28.01 -5.12 14.52
N ALA A 35 29.27 -4.69 14.42
CA ALA A 35 29.84 -3.69 15.32
C ALA A 35 29.28 -2.29 15.01
N ILE A 36 29.08 -1.94 13.74
CA ILE A 36 28.39 -0.70 13.32
C ILE A 36 26.99 -0.67 13.92
N MET A 37 26.23 -1.76 13.78
CA MET A 37 24.85 -1.84 14.28
C MET A 37 24.76 -1.66 15.80
N ARG A 38 25.70 -2.25 16.55
CA ARG A 38 25.79 -2.05 18.00
C ARG A 38 26.11 -0.61 18.37
N ARG A 39 27.00 0.07 17.62
CA ARG A 39 27.33 1.48 17.87
C ARG A 39 26.17 2.41 17.55
N LEU A 40 25.48 2.21 16.43
CA LEU A 40 24.27 2.96 16.08
C LEU A 40 23.15 2.75 17.10
N PHE A 41 23.01 1.53 17.61
CA PHE A 41 22.10 1.22 18.70
C PHE A 41 22.49 1.92 20.00
N ALA A 42 23.77 1.86 20.41
CA ALA A 42 24.28 2.54 21.59
C ALA A 42 24.14 4.07 21.51
N LYS A 43 24.26 4.63 20.30
CA LYS A 43 24.01 6.06 20.00
C LYS A 43 22.52 6.43 20.00
N GLY A 44 21.62 5.46 20.16
CA GLY A 44 20.18 5.65 20.24
C GLY A 44 19.51 5.93 18.88
N TYR A 45 20.19 5.63 17.77
CA TYR A 45 19.66 5.82 16.42
C TYR A 45 18.75 4.68 15.97
N LEU A 46 18.90 3.50 16.57
CA LEU A 46 18.14 2.29 16.26
C LEU A 46 17.27 1.85 17.46
N ARG A 47 16.08 1.31 17.20
CA ARG A 47 15.21 0.70 18.22
C ARG A 47 15.64 -0.75 18.48
N LYS A 48 15.40 -1.25 19.69
CA LYS A 48 15.59 -2.69 19.99
C LYS A 48 14.59 -3.50 19.14
N PRO A 49 15.04 -4.56 18.46
CA PRO A 49 14.11 -5.48 17.81
C PRO A 49 13.22 -6.13 18.88
N ARG A 50 11.90 -6.21 18.62
CA ARG A 50 10.94 -6.89 19.49
C ARG A 50 10.52 -8.21 18.83
N GLY A 51 10.80 -9.33 19.51
CA GLY A 51 10.38 -10.66 19.08
C GLY A 51 11.18 -11.22 17.89
N LYS A 52 10.52 -12.02 17.04
CA LYS A 52 11.11 -12.68 15.86
C LYS A 52 11.11 -11.82 14.59
N ALA A 53 10.62 -10.58 14.65
CA ALA A 53 10.60 -9.70 13.47
C ALA A 53 11.99 -9.11 13.22
N PRO A 54 12.53 -9.18 11.98
CA PRO A 54 13.86 -8.68 11.67
C PRO A 54 13.93 -7.15 11.57
N ALA A 55 12.81 -6.44 11.72
CA ALA A 55 12.72 -5.01 11.43
C ALA A 55 13.43 -4.14 12.47
N LEU A 56 14.69 -3.85 12.20
CA LEU A 56 15.44 -2.82 12.90
C LEU A 56 14.92 -1.45 12.49
N ALA A 57 14.06 -0.86 13.31
CA ALA A 57 13.47 0.46 13.05
C ALA A 57 14.37 1.61 13.54
N LEU A 58 14.52 2.66 12.73
CA LEU A 58 15.16 3.91 13.14
C LEU A 58 14.33 4.64 14.21
N THR A 59 15.01 5.29 15.17
CA THR A 59 14.36 6.24 16.10
C THR A 59 14.16 7.59 15.44
N LYS A 60 13.31 8.47 16.00
CA LYS A 60 13.18 9.86 15.54
C LYS A 60 14.55 10.58 15.46
N ARG A 61 15.40 10.34 16.48
CA ARG A 61 16.78 10.85 16.52
C ARG A 61 17.67 10.25 15.44
N GLY A 62 17.53 8.95 15.18
CA GLY A 62 18.23 8.24 14.11
C GLY A 62 17.89 8.79 12.74
N VAL A 63 16.61 9.06 12.47
CA VAL A 63 16.18 9.66 11.21
C VAL A 63 16.73 11.07 11.03
N ALA A 64 16.58 11.94 12.03
CA ALA A 64 17.10 13.32 11.96
C ALA A 64 18.62 13.36 11.72
N ARG A 65 19.38 12.45 12.35
CA ARG A 65 20.81 12.32 12.11
C ARG A 65 21.07 11.78 10.69
N ALA A 66 20.39 10.72 10.25
CA ALA A 66 20.55 10.11 8.93
C ALA A 66 20.41 11.13 7.80
N GLN A 67 19.47 12.05 7.92
CA GLN A 67 19.21 13.10 6.93
C GLN A 67 20.34 14.11 6.85
N THR A 68 20.80 14.54 8.03
CA THR A 68 21.93 15.45 8.16
C THR A 68 23.16 14.87 7.45
N VAL A 69 23.42 13.58 7.67
CA VAL A 69 24.61 12.91 7.12
C VAL A 69 24.46 12.54 5.64
N CYS A 70 23.24 12.27 5.15
CA CYS A 70 22.95 12.15 3.71
C CYS A 70 23.37 13.42 2.96
N GLN A 71 23.05 14.59 3.51
CA GLN A 71 23.44 15.88 2.91
C GLN A 71 24.94 16.12 3.00
N GLN A 72 25.56 15.82 4.15
CA GLN A 72 26.98 16.07 4.40
C GLN A 72 27.91 15.17 3.58
N HIS A 73 27.60 13.88 3.45
CA HIS A 73 28.51 12.89 2.87
C HIS A 73 28.13 12.42 1.47
N LEU A 74 26.84 12.31 1.16
CA LEU A 74 26.36 11.76 -0.11
C LEU A 74 25.99 12.84 -1.13
N ARG A 75 26.02 14.12 -0.73
CA ARG A 75 25.68 15.30 -1.58
C ARG A 75 24.34 15.16 -2.29
N LEU A 76 23.41 14.40 -1.71
CA LEU A 76 22.06 14.23 -2.27
C LEU A 76 21.29 15.55 -2.12
N PRO A 77 20.54 15.98 -3.14
CA PRO A 77 19.69 17.16 -3.02
C PRO A 77 18.61 16.89 -1.95
N SER A 78 18.20 17.93 -1.23
CA SER A 78 17.19 17.83 -0.16
C SER A 78 15.87 17.20 -0.63
N SER A 79 15.59 17.21 -1.94
CA SER A 79 14.44 16.55 -2.56
C SER A 79 14.51 15.02 -2.58
N THR A 80 15.70 14.42 -2.48
CA THR A 80 15.88 12.95 -2.44
C THR A 80 15.79 12.39 -1.02
N VAL A 81 15.99 13.22 -0.01
CA VAL A 81 15.93 12.84 1.40
C VAL A 81 14.50 13.04 1.91
N ARG A 82 13.68 11.98 1.95
CA ARG A 82 12.30 12.03 2.47
C ARG A 82 12.24 12.33 3.98
N THR A 83 12.19 13.61 4.37
CA THR A 83 12.00 14.00 5.78
C THR A 83 10.79 13.27 6.39
N PRO A 84 10.85 12.55 7.55
CA PRO A 84 9.62 12.24 8.24
C PRO A 84 9.12 13.60 8.71
N ALA A 85 7.96 13.99 8.18
CA ALA A 85 7.23 15.22 8.45
C ALA A 85 7.87 16.06 9.58
N SER A 86 8.75 16.97 9.19
CA SER A 86 9.18 18.08 10.03
C SER A 86 8.02 19.07 10.04
N ASP A 87 7.56 19.44 11.23
CA ASP A 87 6.49 20.40 11.52
C ASP A 87 6.80 21.83 11.04
N ALA A 88 7.06 22.01 9.74
CA ALA A 88 7.29 23.29 9.10
C ALA A 88 6.54 23.36 7.77
N ALA A 89 5.34 23.94 7.85
CA ALA A 89 4.54 24.59 6.80
C ALA A 89 5.05 24.50 5.34
N THR A 90 5.12 23.29 4.79
CA THR A 90 4.46 23.05 3.50
C THR A 90 2.98 23.17 3.82
N GLU A 91 2.15 23.80 3.00
CA GLU A 91 0.71 23.64 3.15
C GLU A 91 0.42 22.14 3.11
N ALA A 92 0.40 21.50 4.28
CA ALA A 92 0.14 20.09 4.41
C ALA A 92 -1.27 19.96 3.89
N LEU A 93 -1.43 19.21 2.80
CA LEU A 93 -2.75 18.83 2.34
C LEU A 93 -3.50 18.35 3.60
N PRO A 94 -4.71 18.86 3.84
CA PRO A 94 -5.35 18.75 5.15
C PRO A 94 -5.59 17.29 5.58
N TRP A 95 -5.44 16.34 4.65
CA TRP A 95 -5.66 14.94 4.86
C TRP A 95 -4.47 14.09 4.40
N PRO A 96 -4.00 13.15 5.23
CA PRO A 96 -2.96 12.20 4.85
C PRO A 96 -3.46 11.23 3.77
N THR A 97 -2.56 10.81 2.88
CA THR A 97 -2.82 9.68 1.99
C THR A 97 -2.56 8.36 2.70
N ILE A 98 -3.27 7.31 2.32
CA ILE A 98 -2.95 5.95 2.76
C ILE A 98 -1.97 5.30 1.78
N ASN A 99 -1.13 4.39 2.27
CA ASN A 99 -0.17 3.65 1.43
C ASN A 99 -0.86 2.49 0.68
N ARG A 100 -1.95 2.80 -0.02
CA ARG A 100 -2.80 1.89 -0.79
C ARG A 100 -3.37 2.63 -2.00
N SER A 101 -3.61 1.89 -3.06
CA SER A 101 -4.44 2.36 -4.18
C SER A 101 -5.87 1.82 -4.02
N LEU A 102 -6.83 2.40 -4.73
CA LEU A 102 -8.20 1.93 -4.76
C LEU A 102 -8.48 1.32 -6.14
N ALA A 103 -9.05 0.12 -6.17
CA ALA A 103 -9.67 -0.46 -7.35
C ALA A 103 -11.19 -0.36 -7.21
N ILE A 104 -11.86 0.13 -8.24
CA ILE A 104 -13.33 0.11 -8.33
C ILE A 104 -13.69 -0.95 -9.36
N LEU A 105 -14.51 -1.91 -8.94
CA LEU A 105 -15.01 -2.95 -9.82
C LEU A 105 -16.34 -2.48 -10.41
N LYS A 106 -16.33 -2.02 -11.66
CA LYS A 106 -17.51 -1.49 -12.34
C LYS A 106 -18.23 -2.59 -13.12
N PRO A 107 -19.50 -2.88 -12.78
CA PRO A 107 -20.35 -3.75 -13.58
C PRO A 107 -20.43 -3.34 -15.05
N LYS A 108 -20.46 -4.32 -15.95
CA LYS A 108 -20.73 -4.16 -17.38
C LYS A 108 -22.11 -4.74 -17.73
N PRO A 109 -22.64 -4.51 -18.96
CA PRO A 109 -23.94 -5.03 -19.37
C PRO A 109 -24.19 -6.53 -19.12
N PRO A 110 -23.21 -7.44 -19.27
CA PRO A 110 -23.44 -8.87 -19.03
C PRO A 110 -23.89 -9.19 -17.60
N LEU A 111 -23.37 -8.49 -16.58
CA LEU A 111 -23.81 -8.68 -15.20
C LEU A 111 -25.27 -8.28 -15.04
N LEU A 112 -25.66 -7.11 -15.56
CA LEU A 112 -27.05 -6.65 -15.51
C LEU A 112 -28.02 -7.61 -16.24
N GLU A 113 -27.59 -8.17 -17.36
CA GLU A 113 -28.37 -9.16 -18.10
C GLU A 113 -28.59 -10.43 -17.28
N TRP A 114 -27.54 -10.92 -16.59
CA TRP A 114 -27.67 -12.03 -15.67
C TRP A 114 -28.59 -11.71 -14.50
N LEU A 115 -28.46 -10.53 -13.87
CA LEU A 115 -29.31 -10.13 -12.75
C LEU A 115 -30.80 -10.14 -13.14
N ARG A 116 -31.14 -9.74 -14.36
CA ARG A 116 -32.53 -9.78 -14.86
C ARG A 116 -33.11 -11.18 -14.99
N THR A 117 -32.27 -12.22 -14.98
CA THR A 117 -32.73 -13.62 -14.97
C THR A 117 -33.08 -14.12 -13.57
N LEU A 118 -32.64 -13.42 -12.53
CA LEU A 118 -32.95 -13.74 -11.14
C LEU A 118 -34.41 -13.40 -10.85
N THR A 119 -35.07 -14.25 -10.05
CA THR A 119 -36.49 -14.11 -9.72
C THR A 119 -36.79 -13.06 -8.66
N ASP A 120 -35.75 -12.47 -8.04
CA ASP A 120 -35.89 -11.58 -6.90
C ASP A 120 -35.91 -10.12 -7.35
N GLY A 121 -36.98 -9.40 -6.99
CA GLY A 121 -37.37 -8.12 -7.59
C GLY A 121 -36.59 -6.88 -7.17
N ASN A 122 -35.35 -7.01 -6.70
CA ASN A 122 -34.49 -5.87 -6.32
C ASN A 122 -33.32 -5.65 -7.28
N VAL A 123 -33.52 -5.93 -8.55
CA VAL A 123 -32.50 -5.75 -9.60
C VAL A 123 -32.58 -4.33 -10.17
N PRO A 124 -31.44 -3.62 -10.33
CA PRO A 124 -31.41 -2.33 -11.00
C PRO A 124 -32.03 -2.38 -12.41
N GLY A 125 -32.79 -1.35 -12.79
CA GLY A 125 -33.40 -1.26 -14.11
C GLY A 125 -32.38 -0.95 -15.21
N THR A 126 -31.33 -0.20 -14.85
CA THR A 126 -30.30 0.28 -15.80
C THR A 126 -28.87 0.00 -15.31
N LEU A 127 -27.91 0.02 -16.25
CA LEU A 127 -26.50 -0.12 -15.91
C LEU A 127 -26.01 1.05 -15.04
N ALA A 128 -26.53 2.26 -15.30
CA ALA A 128 -26.18 3.45 -14.53
C ALA A 128 -26.61 3.31 -13.06
N GLU A 129 -27.79 2.74 -12.79
CA GLU A 129 -28.24 2.42 -11.43
C GLU A 129 -27.35 1.36 -10.78
N LEU A 130 -27.00 0.30 -11.51
CA LEU A 130 -26.09 -0.74 -11.02
C LEU A 130 -24.68 -0.19 -10.71
N GLN A 131 -24.22 0.82 -11.45
CA GLN A 131 -22.91 1.45 -11.26
C GLN A 131 -22.91 2.58 -10.21
N GLN A 132 -24.04 2.89 -9.56
CA GLN A 132 -24.09 3.96 -8.55
C GLN A 132 -23.31 3.62 -7.28
N ASP A 133 -23.28 2.34 -6.89
CA ASP A 133 -22.63 1.85 -5.68
C ASP A 133 -21.79 0.62 -6.03
N CYS A 134 -20.63 0.88 -6.66
CA CYS A 134 -19.71 -0.17 -7.07
C CYS A 134 -18.82 -0.60 -5.90
N THR A 135 -18.45 -1.87 -5.89
CA THR A 135 -17.46 -2.40 -4.96
C THR A 135 -16.12 -1.70 -5.11
N ALA A 136 -15.63 -1.15 -4.00
CA ALA A 136 -14.39 -0.40 -3.91
C ALA A 136 -13.39 -1.14 -3.01
N ILE A 137 -12.21 -1.45 -3.54
CA ILE A 137 -11.25 -2.39 -2.96
C ILE A 137 -9.92 -1.68 -2.73
N LEU A 138 -9.44 -1.68 -1.48
CA LEU A 138 -8.09 -1.21 -1.18
C LEU A 138 -7.05 -2.27 -1.59
N ILE A 139 -6.19 -1.89 -2.52
CA ILE A 139 -5.10 -2.72 -3.05
C ILE A 139 -3.73 -2.12 -2.67
N PRO A 140 -2.60 -2.87 -2.79
CA PRO A 140 -1.28 -2.29 -2.63
C PRO A 140 -1.09 -1.01 -3.47
N ALA A 141 -0.19 -0.13 -3.04
CA ALA A 141 0.16 1.03 -3.84
C ALA A 141 0.95 0.59 -5.08
N PHE A 142 0.53 1.07 -6.25
CA PHE A 142 1.20 0.82 -7.53
C PHE A 142 1.57 2.14 -8.21
N ASP A 143 2.65 2.11 -8.98
CA ASP A 143 3.14 3.29 -9.70
C ASP A 143 2.44 3.47 -11.07
N SER A 144 1.65 2.46 -11.49
CA SER A 144 0.86 2.49 -12.73
C SER A 144 -0.49 1.79 -12.57
N ASN A 145 -1.44 2.16 -13.43
CA ASN A 145 -2.77 1.54 -13.44
C ASN A 145 -2.71 0.09 -13.93
N GLU A 146 -1.79 -0.21 -14.85
CA GLU A 146 -1.59 -1.54 -15.42
C GLU A 146 -1.12 -2.54 -14.36
N GLU A 147 -0.23 -2.13 -13.46
CA GLU A 147 0.21 -2.96 -12.32
C GLU A 147 -0.94 -3.22 -11.34
N GLY A 148 -1.72 -2.18 -11.01
CA GLY A 148 -2.89 -2.30 -10.15
C GLY A 148 -3.96 -3.22 -10.74
N GLN A 149 -4.23 -3.09 -12.04
CA GLN A 149 -5.14 -3.97 -12.75
C GLN A 149 -4.65 -5.41 -12.75
N SER A 150 -3.38 -5.64 -13.09
CA SER A 150 -2.77 -6.99 -13.07
C SER A 150 -2.90 -7.64 -11.69
N PHE A 151 -2.68 -6.89 -10.62
CA PHE A 151 -2.88 -7.36 -9.25
C PHE A 151 -4.33 -7.77 -8.98
N VAL A 152 -5.32 -6.94 -9.35
CA VAL A 152 -6.75 -7.28 -9.21
C VAL A 152 -7.12 -8.53 -9.98
N GLU A 153 -6.56 -8.72 -11.18
CA GLU A 153 -6.78 -9.91 -12.00
C GLU A 153 -6.19 -11.19 -11.37
N THR A 154 -5.19 -11.10 -10.48
CA THR A 154 -4.77 -12.27 -9.67
C THR A 154 -5.80 -12.68 -8.62
N LEU A 155 -6.72 -11.78 -8.27
CA LEU A 155 -7.79 -11.96 -7.29
C LEU A 155 -9.17 -12.17 -7.96
N TYR A 156 -9.21 -12.38 -9.28
CA TYR A 156 -10.47 -12.38 -10.04
C TYR A 156 -11.49 -13.40 -9.53
N GLU A 157 -11.08 -14.61 -9.17
CA GLU A 157 -11.98 -15.68 -8.76
C GLU A 157 -12.73 -15.36 -7.46
N PRO A 158 -12.05 -15.04 -6.33
CA PRO A 158 -12.76 -14.67 -5.10
C PRO A 158 -13.54 -13.36 -5.25
N LEU A 159 -13.07 -12.39 -6.04
CA LEU A 159 -13.83 -11.16 -6.29
C LEU A 159 -15.10 -11.44 -7.10
N PHE A 160 -15.03 -12.28 -8.13
CA PHE A 160 -16.20 -12.62 -8.93
C PHE A 160 -17.25 -13.36 -8.09
N GLU A 161 -16.83 -14.30 -7.25
CA GLU A 161 -17.76 -15.03 -6.39
C GLU A 161 -18.38 -14.13 -5.31
N MET A 162 -17.62 -13.18 -4.75
CA MET A 162 -18.13 -12.17 -3.83
C MET A 162 -19.23 -11.33 -4.49
N GLU A 163 -18.98 -10.77 -5.68
CA GLU A 163 -19.96 -9.96 -6.42
C GLU A 163 -21.23 -10.76 -6.76
N LEU A 164 -21.12 -12.02 -7.17
CA LEU A 164 -22.29 -12.84 -7.47
C LEU A 164 -23.11 -13.14 -6.21
N ALA A 165 -22.44 -13.38 -5.09
CA ALA A 165 -23.06 -13.68 -3.80
C ALA A 165 -23.83 -12.51 -3.18
N GLU A 166 -23.53 -11.27 -3.57
CA GLU A 166 -24.30 -10.08 -3.18
C GLU A 166 -25.75 -10.13 -3.72
N TRP A 167 -25.93 -10.73 -4.90
CA TRP A 167 -27.22 -10.77 -5.58
C TRP A 167 -27.96 -12.09 -5.39
N ASP A 168 -27.24 -13.22 -5.46
CA ASP A 168 -27.83 -14.53 -5.18
C ASP A 168 -26.78 -15.47 -4.60
N ARG A 169 -27.04 -16.05 -3.43
CA ARG A 169 -26.11 -16.99 -2.78
C ARG A 169 -26.21 -18.43 -3.32
N ARG A 170 -27.16 -18.70 -4.22
CA ARG A 170 -27.35 -20.01 -4.86
C ARG A 170 -26.34 -20.19 -6.00
N VAL A 171 -25.26 -20.88 -5.69
CA VAL A 171 -24.13 -21.12 -6.61
C VAL A 171 -24.54 -21.89 -7.87
N ASP A 172 -25.66 -22.62 -7.86
CA ASP A 172 -26.21 -23.31 -9.03
C ASP A 172 -26.81 -22.36 -10.09
N LEU A 173 -27.13 -21.12 -9.72
CA LEU A 173 -27.60 -20.07 -10.64
C LEU A 173 -26.46 -19.19 -11.19
N TRP A 174 -25.24 -19.37 -10.69
CA TRP A 174 -24.08 -18.61 -11.13
C TRP A 174 -23.58 -19.09 -12.51
N PRO A 175 -22.84 -18.26 -13.25
CA PRO A 175 -22.16 -18.69 -14.46
C PRO A 175 -21.28 -19.93 -14.19
N PRO A 176 -21.39 -21.01 -14.98
CA PRO A 176 -20.71 -22.28 -14.69
C PRO A 176 -19.18 -22.22 -14.89
N GLN A 177 -18.67 -21.28 -15.70
CA GLN A 177 -17.24 -21.08 -15.92
C GLN A 177 -16.84 -19.63 -15.59
N ARG A 178 -16.49 -19.37 -14.32
CA ARG A 178 -16.05 -18.06 -13.82
C ARG A 178 -14.57 -17.81 -14.12
N THR A 179 -14.21 -17.79 -15.40
CA THR A 179 -12.81 -17.57 -15.84
C THR A 179 -12.43 -16.08 -15.79
N LEU A 180 -11.13 -15.78 -15.81
CA LEU A 180 -10.64 -14.39 -15.93
C LEU A 180 -11.18 -13.68 -17.18
N ALA A 181 -11.37 -14.42 -18.28
CA ALA A 181 -11.96 -13.86 -19.50
C ALA A 181 -13.40 -13.38 -19.25
N LEU A 182 -14.22 -14.22 -18.60
CA LEU A 182 -15.58 -13.86 -18.24
C LEU A 182 -15.61 -12.69 -17.24
N PHE A 183 -14.71 -12.69 -16.26
CA PHE A 183 -14.55 -11.58 -15.33
C PHE A 183 -14.29 -10.24 -16.05
N ARG A 184 -13.37 -10.22 -17.03
CA ARG A 184 -13.09 -9.02 -17.85
C ARG A 184 -14.25 -8.59 -18.74
N GLU A 185 -15.11 -9.53 -19.15
CA GLU A 185 -16.33 -9.23 -19.90
C GLU A 185 -17.39 -8.60 -18.99
N TRP A 186 -17.45 -9.02 -17.72
CA TRP A 186 -18.48 -8.61 -16.77
C TRP A 186 -18.12 -7.38 -15.96
N PHE A 187 -16.82 -7.08 -15.84
CA PHE A 187 -16.35 -5.96 -15.04
C PHE A 187 -15.28 -5.14 -15.76
N GLU A 188 -15.28 -3.85 -15.48
CA GLU A 188 -14.17 -2.93 -15.69
C GLU A 188 -13.49 -2.67 -14.35
N VAL A 189 -12.15 -2.65 -14.33
CA VAL A 189 -11.38 -2.34 -13.12
C VAL A 189 -10.80 -0.94 -13.29
N GLU A 190 -11.30 0.02 -12.51
CA GLU A 190 -10.74 1.37 -12.46
C GLU A 190 -9.75 1.51 -11.32
N ILE A 191 -8.55 2.02 -11.60
CA ILE A 191 -7.49 2.20 -10.61
C ILE A 191 -7.33 3.67 -10.25
N HIS A 192 -7.35 3.95 -8.95
CA HIS A 192 -7.06 5.26 -8.37
C HIS A 192 -5.82 5.16 -7.48
N SER A 193 -4.74 5.81 -7.92
CA SER A 193 -3.43 5.73 -7.25
C SER A 193 -3.36 6.47 -5.93
N ILE A 194 -4.20 7.49 -5.73
CA ILE A 194 -4.22 8.33 -4.54
C ILE A 194 -5.52 8.09 -3.77
N VAL A 195 -5.38 7.57 -2.55
CA VAL A 195 -6.47 7.42 -1.60
C VAL A 195 -6.16 8.25 -0.36
N VAL A 196 -7.15 9.04 0.05
CA VAL A 196 -7.05 9.97 1.18
C VAL A 196 -7.93 9.45 2.30
N ASP A 197 -7.34 9.25 3.48
CA ASP A 197 -8.09 8.96 4.70
C ASP A 197 -8.23 10.25 5.49
N VAL A 198 -9.48 10.71 5.62
CA VAL A 198 -9.81 11.96 6.30
C VAL A 198 -9.91 11.78 7.82
N LEU A 199 -9.88 10.54 8.31
CA LEU A 199 -9.97 10.20 9.71
C LEU A 199 -8.58 10.01 10.33
N ASP A 200 -8.44 10.36 11.60
CA ASP A 200 -7.22 10.15 12.40
C ASP A 200 -7.28 8.80 13.18
N ALA A 201 -8.22 7.93 12.82
CA ALA A 201 -8.38 6.61 13.42
C ALA A 201 -7.72 5.55 12.53
N ALA A 202 -7.28 4.43 13.12
CA ALA A 202 -6.83 3.30 12.32
C ALA A 202 -8.00 2.69 11.56
N ILE A 203 -7.76 2.23 10.33
CA ILE A 203 -8.75 1.45 9.56
C ILE A 203 -8.96 0.10 10.26
N GLU A 204 -10.18 -0.12 10.75
CA GLU A 204 -10.63 -1.39 11.30
C GLU A 204 -11.15 -2.31 10.17
N LYS A 205 -11.01 -3.62 10.36
CA LYS A 205 -11.52 -4.62 9.41
C LYS A 205 -12.58 -5.46 10.11
N GLU A 206 -13.72 -5.60 9.44
CA GLU A 206 -14.79 -6.48 9.85
C GLU A 206 -14.91 -7.64 8.84
N ASP A 207 -15.46 -8.76 9.30
CA ASP A 207 -15.78 -9.88 8.42
C ASP A 207 -16.98 -9.47 7.53
N TYR A 208 -16.85 -9.74 6.23
CA TYR A 208 -17.87 -9.47 5.20
C TYR A 208 -18.97 -10.54 5.22
#